data_AF-I2CQH4-F1
#
_entry.id   AF-I2CQH4-F1
#
_cell.length_a   1.000
_cell.length_b   1.000
_cell.length_c   1.000
_cell.angle_alpha   90.00
_cell.angle_beta   90.00
_cell.angle_gamma   90.00
#
_symmetry.space_group_name_H-M   'P 1'
#
loop_
_entity.id
_entity.type
_entity.pdbx_description
1 polymer ?
#
loop_
_entity_poly.entity_id
_entity_poly.type
_entity_poly.pdbx_seq_one_letter_code
_entity_poly.pdbx_strand_id
1 'polypeptide(L)'
;GWAWTRVVLGLPAIEVHLCGTPAFVEIVQELAREIGDDVEVREYARLSPLKPQKKAVASWAEIEAGDCVVAFSRKKLFELKNEIEVATSPRMKC
;
A
#
# COMPACT_ATOMS: atom_id res chain seq x y z
N GLY A 1 -5.52 13.35 -7.34
CA GLY A 1 -6.34 14.17 -6.42
C GLY A 1 -5.75 15.57 -6.33
N TRP A 2 -6.56 16.60 -6.08
CA TRP A 2 -6.17 18.01 -6.25
C TRP A 2 -4.90 18.43 -5.48
N ALA A 3 -4.70 17.95 -4.24
CA ALA A 3 -3.52 18.28 -3.45
C ALA A 3 -2.20 17.93 -4.17
N TRP A 4 -2.15 16.77 -4.83
CA TRP A 4 -0.98 16.33 -5.59
C TRP A 4 -0.78 17.14 -6.87
N THR A 5 -1.86 17.47 -7.58
CA THR A 5 -1.79 18.33 -8.78
C THR A 5 -1.18 19.69 -8.44
N ARG A 6 -1.57 20.30 -7.30
CA ARG A 6 -1.00 21.57 -6.84
C ARG A 6 0.49 21.47 -6.50
N VAL A 7 0.92 20.35 -5.91
CA VAL A 7 2.34 20.10 -5.62
C VAL A 7 3.14 19.99 -6.92
N VAL A 8 2.66 19.18 -7.86
CA VAL A 8 3.34 18.96 -9.14
C VAL A 8 3.45 20.25 -9.97
N LEU A 9 2.44 21.12 -9.95
CA LEU A 9 2.40 22.30 -10.82
C LEU A 9 2.93 23.59 -10.18
N GLY A 10 3.19 23.63 -8.87
CA GLY A 10 3.40 24.92 -8.20
C GLY A 10 4.05 24.87 -6.83
N LEU A 11 4.73 23.77 -6.48
CA LEU A 11 5.58 23.75 -5.31
C LEU A 11 6.85 24.59 -5.60
N PRO A 12 7.17 25.63 -4.81
CA PRO A 12 8.40 26.39 -5.01
C PRO A 12 9.61 25.60 -4.51
N ALA A 13 10.11 24.68 -5.32
CA ALA A 13 11.25 23.83 -5.04
C ALA A 13 12.17 23.75 -6.26
N ILE A 14 13.47 23.54 -6.01
CA ILE A 14 14.46 23.33 -7.08
C ILE A 14 14.33 21.92 -7.67
N GLU A 15 14.00 20.93 -6.82
CA GLU A 15 13.83 19.53 -7.19
C GLU A 15 12.67 18.93 -6.40
N VAL A 16 11.82 18.13 -7.06
CA VAL A 16 10.67 17.47 -6.43
C VAL A 16 10.77 15.96 -6.64
N HIS A 17 10.95 15.23 -5.55
CA HIS A 17 11.01 13.76 -5.58
C HIS A 17 9.61 13.17 -5.41
N LEU A 18 9.10 12.58 -6.49
CA LEU A 18 7.81 11.88 -6.49
C LEU A 18 8.03 10.37 -6.31
N CYS A 19 7.41 9.78 -5.29
CA CYS A 19 7.50 8.35 -5.00
C CYS A 19 6.12 7.71 -5.19
N GLY A 20 6.02 6.69 -6.06
CA GLY A 20 4.74 6.11 -6.38
C GLY A 20 4.84 4.86 -7.26
N THR A 21 3.69 4.46 -7.80
CA THR A 21 3.59 3.33 -8.72
C THR A 21 3.95 3.74 -10.15
N PRO A 22 4.45 2.82 -11.01
CA PRO A 22 4.76 3.12 -12.41
C PRO A 22 3.59 3.73 -13.20
N ALA A 23 2.34 3.44 -12.81
CA ALA A 23 1.14 4.01 -13.42
C ALA A 23 1.06 5.55 -13.35
N PHE A 24 1.86 6.20 -12.51
CA PHE A 24 1.88 7.67 -12.39
C PHE A 24 2.91 8.33 -13.31
N VAL A 25 3.83 7.58 -13.92
CA VAL A 25 4.94 8.15 -14.70
C VAL A 25 4.44 8.92 -15.93
N GLU A 26 3.50 8.35 -16.68
CA GLU A 26 2.98 8.94 -17.91
C GLU A 26 2.32 10.31 -17.65
N ILE A 27 1.42 10.40 -16.68
CA ILE A 27 0.74 11.65 -16.33
C ILE A 27 1.72 12.71 -15.78
N VAL A 28 2.76 12.32 -15.05
CA VAL A 28 3.79 13.27 -14.59
C VAL A 28 4.59 13.83 -15.76
N GLN A 29 4.97 12.98 -16.71
CA GLN A 29 5.72 13.40 -17.90
C GLN A 29 4.89 14.33 -18.79
N GLU A 30 3.59 14.09 -18.92
CA GLU A 30 2.68 15.01 -19.60
C GLU A 30 2.60 16.37 -18.88
N LEU A 31 2.37 16.37 -17.56
CA LEU A 31 2.28 17.61 -16.79
C LEU A 31 3.59 18.40 -16.80
N ALA A 32 4.73 17.73 -16.66
CA ALA A 32 6.04 18.36 -16.70
C ALA A 32 6.34 18.98 -18.07
N ARG A 33 5.93 18.32 -19.17
CA ARG A 33 6.06 18.86 -20.53
C ARG A 33 5.28 20.15 -20.72
N GLU A 34 4.09 20.26 -20.14
CA GLU A 34 3.25 21.47 -20.23
C GLU A 34 3.86 22.67 -19.48
N ILE A 35 4.55 22.43 -18.35
CA ILE A 35 5.20 23.49 -17.55
C ILE A 35 6.66 23.75 -17.94
N GLY A 36 7.25 22.88 -18.75
CA GLY A 36 8.64 22.98 -19.20
C GLY A 36 9.66 22.43 -18.19
N ASP A 37 9.26 21.54 -17.29
CA ASP A 37 10.13 20.90 -16.31
C ASP A 37 10.74 19.60 -16.85
N ASP A 38 11.94 19.28 -16.38
CA ASP A 38 12.63 18.01 -16.67
C ASP A 38 12.14 16.88 -15.74
N VAL A 39 12.11 15.65 -16.26
CA VAL A 39 11.70 14.46 -15.49
C VAL A 39 12.77 13.38 -15.56
N GLU A 40 13.31 12.99 -14.41
CA GLU A 40 14.15 11.80 -14.24
C GLU A 40 13.33 10.65 -13.64
N VAL A 41 13.25 9.51 -14.35
CA VAL A 41 12.54 8.33 -13.86
C VAL A 41 13.54 7.34 -13.26
N ARG A 42 13.40 7.04 -11.96
CA ARG A 42 14.18 6.01 -11.25
C ARG A 42 13.28 4.84 -10.89
N GLU A 43 13.53 3.70 -11.52
CA GLU A 43 12.78 2.47 -11.25
C GLU A 43 13.42 1.66 -10.11
N TYR A 44 12.57 1.14 -9.22
CA TYR A 44 13.00 0.32 -8.09
C TYR A 44 12.24 -1.01 -8.10
N ALA A 45 12.98 -2.12 -7.98
CA ALA A 45 12.41 -3.43 -7.76
C ALA A 45 12.13 -3.68 -6.27
N ARG A 46 11.24 -4.63 -5.97
CA ARG A 46 11.01 -5.09 -4.60
C ARG A 46 12.32 -5.57 -3.99
N LEU A 47 12.64 -5.09 -2.78
CA LEU A 47 13.80 -5.57 -2.00
C LEU A 47 13.66 -7.05 -1.63
N SER A 48 12.43 -7.49 -1.34
CA SER A 48 12.11 -8.88 -1.00
C SER A 48 11.00 -9.42 -1.90
N PRO A 49 11.15 -10.65 -2.44
CA PRO A 49 10.15 -11.24 -3.32
C PRO A 49 8.83 -11.49 -2.58
N LEU A 50 7.71 -11.23 -3.26
CA LEU A 50 6.38 -11.62 -2.79
C LEU A 50 6.00 -12.96 -3.43
N LYS A 51 5.59 -13.92 -2.61
CA LYS A 51 5.07 -15.21 -3.11
C LYS A 51 3.63 -15.38 -2.61
N PRO A 52 2.63 -15.37 -3.51
CA PRO A 52 1.28 -15.73 -3.16
C PRO A 52 1.24 -17.19 -2.66
N GLN A 53 0.52 -17.43 -1.57
CA GLN A 53 0.26 -18.80 -1.14
C GLN A 53 -0.67 -19.51 -2.14
N LYS A 54 -0.49 -20.82 -2.30
CA LYS A 54 -1.30 -21.64 -3.23
C LYS A 54 -2.70 -21.94 -2.72
N LYS A 55 -2.92 -21.79 -1.41
CA LYS A 55 -4.18 -22.10 -0.73
C LYS A 55 -4.55 -20.91 0.14
N ALA A 56 -5.85 -20.68 0.25
CA ALA A 56 -6.38 -19.74 1.23
C ALA A 56 -6.29 -20.37 2.64
N VAL A 57 -6.26 -19.51 3.65
CA VAL A 57 -6.43 -19.91 5.05
C VAL A 57 -7.81 -20.56 5.20
N ALA A 58 -7.85 -21.79 5.70
CA ALA A 58 -9.10 -22.56 5.77
C ALA A 58 -9.85 -22.33 7.08
N SER A 59 -9.14 -21.97 8.14
CA SER A 59 -9.70 -21.74 9.48
C SER A 59 -8.88 -20.72 10.26
N TRP A 60 -9.52 -20.01 11.18
CA TRP A 60 -8.85 -19.09 12.10
C TRP A 60 -7.84 -19.77 13.03
N ALA A 61 -7.95 -21.09 13.21
CA ALA A 61 -6.97 -21.88 13.96
C ALA A 61 -5.61 -22.04 13.23
N GLU A 62 -5.54 -21.73 11.93
CA GLU A 62 -4.30 -21.79 11.14
C GLU A 62 -3.51 -20.48 11.18
N ILE A 63 -4.01 -19.45 11.88
CA ILE A 63 -3.30 -18.17 12.02
C ILE A 63 -2.12 -18.35 12.97
N GLU A 64 -0.97 -17.81 12.56
CA GLU A 64 0.27 -17.88 13.31
C GLU A 64 0.84 -16.48 13.61
N ALA A 65 1.82 -16.43 14.52
CA ALA A 65 2.51 -15.19 14.83
C ALA A 65 3.24 -14.64 13.59
N GLY A 66 2.86 -13.44 13.16
CA GLY A 66 3.38 -12.80 11.94
C GLY A 66 2.32 -12.60 10.85
N ASP A 67 1.17 -13.27 10.97
CA ASP A 67 0.05 -13.05 10.06
C ASP A 67 -0.65 -11.70 10.30
N CYS A 68 -1.13 -11.10 9.21
CA CYS A 68 -1.91 -9.87 9.23
C CYS A 68 -3.25 -10.08 8.54
N VAL A 69 -4.34 -10.04 9.30
CA VAL A 69 -5.71 -10.11 8.78
C VAL A 69 -6.20 -8.70 8.48
N VAL A 70 -6.52 -8.42 7.21
CA VAL A 70 -6.99 -7.12 6.74
C VAL A 70 -8.51 -7.16 6.53
N ALA A 71 -9.23 -6.22 7.14
CA ALA A 71 -10.67 -6.06 7.00
C ALA A 71 -11.02 -4.66 6.47
N PHE A 72 -12.01 -4.57 5.59
CA PHE A 72 -12.39 -3.32 4.92
C PHE A 72 -13.51 -2.53 5.63
N SER A 73 -13.93 -2.96 6.83
CA SER A 73 -14.85 -2.20 7.67
C SER A 73 -14.56 -2.38 9.15
N ARG A 74 -14.85 -1.36 9.95
CA ARG A 74 -14.72 -1.41 11.41
C ARG A 74 -15.58 -2.52 12.02
N LYS A 75 -16.83 -2.67 11.56
CA LYS A 75 -17.72 -3.74 12.00
C LYS A 75 -17.10 -5.12 11.75
N LYS A 76 -16.64 -5.38 10.52
CA LYS A 76 -16.03 -6.67 10.19
C LYS A 76 -14.73 -6.92 10.94
N LEU A 77 -13.94 -5.87 11.21
CA LEU A 77 -12.73 -5.97 12.02
C LEU A 77 -13.02 -6.50 13.43
N PHE A 78 -14.04 -5.97 14.11
CA PHE A 78 -14.41 -6.44 15.45
C PHE A 78 -14.99 -7.86 15.45
N GLU A 79 -15.80 -8.20 14.45
CA GLU A 79 -16.30 -9.57 14.26
C GLU A 79 -15.14 -10.55 14.10
N LEU A 80 -14.21 -10.26 13.17
CA LEU A 80 -13.05 -11.11 12.90
C LEU A 80 -12.11 -11.23 14.11
N LYS A 81 -11.87 -10.13 14.82
CA LYS A 81 -11.09 -10.14 16.06
C LYS A 81 -11.67 -11.15 17.06
N ASN A 82 -12.97 -11.08 17.32
CA ASN A 82 -13.64 -11.99 18.25
C ASN A 82 -13.58 -13.44 17.77
N GLU A 83 -13.82 -13.68 16.48
CA GLU A 83 -13.72 -15.02 15.88
C GLU A 83 -12.32 -15.62 16.05
N ILE A 84 -11.27 -14.82 15.86
CA ILE A 84 -9.87 -15.25 16.00
C ILE A 84 -9.52 -15.49 17.47
N GLU A 85 -9.89 -14.60 18.40
CA GLU A 85 -9.63 -14.78 19.83
C GLU A 85 -10.34 -16.02 20.41
N VAL A 86 -11.51 -16.39 19.88
CA VAL A 86 -12.23 -17.61 20.26
C VAL A 86 -11.61 -18.85 19.64
N ALA A 87 -11.19 -18.78 18.38
CA ALA A 87 -10.60 -19.90 17.66
C ALA A 87 -9.15 -20.21 18.07
N THR A 88 -8.43 -19.23 18.63
CA THR A 88 -7.02 -19.34 18.99
C THR A 88 -6.82 -19.42 20.50
N SER A 89 -5.77 -20.13 20.96
CA SER A 89 -5.43 -20.30 22.38
C SER A 89 -5.29 -18.95 23.12
N PRO A 90 -5.60 -18.85 24.45
CA PRO A 90 -5.61 -17.60 25.24
C PRO A 90 -4.30 -16.79 25.29
N ARG A 91 -3.24 -17.24 24.62
CA ARG A 91 -1.96 -16.54 24.51
C ARG A 91 -1.87 -15.62 23.29
N MET A 92 -2.75 -15.77 22.30
CA MET A 92 -2.73 -14.92 21.09
C MET A 92 -3.80 -13.83 21.23
N LYS A 93 -3.37 -12.63 21.64
CA LYS A 93 -4.21 -11.42 21.59
C LYS A 93 -3.85 -10.64 20.35
N CYS A 94 -4.85 -10.34 19.52
CA CYS A 94 -4.73 -9.48 18.35
C CYS A 94 -5.18 -8.04 18.65
#